data_AF-A0A2J7ZM48-F1
#
_entry.id   AF-A0A2J7ZM48-F1
#
_cell.length_a   1.000
_cell.length_b   1.000
_cell.length_c   1.000
_cell.angle_alpha   90.00
_cell.angle_beta   90.00
_cell.angle_gamma   90.00
#
_symmetry.space_group_name_H-M   'P 1'
#
loop_
_entity.id
_entity.type
_entity.pdbx_description
1 polymer ?
#
loop_
_entity_poly.entity_id
_entity_poly.type
_entity_poly.pdbx_seq_one_letter_code
_entity_poly.pdbx_strand_id
1 'polypeptide(L)' 'VGILHPGMVQTDMTAGYHGADGMISPEQSAADLLSVIQTQLSIETSGTFWHRNGTVLPW' A
#
# COMPACT_ATOMS: atom_id res chain seq x y z
N VAL A 1 8.61 12.78 0.06
CA VAL A 1 8.50 11.69 1.06
C VAL A 1 7.02 11.29 1.15
N GLY A 2 6.67 10.03 1.39
CA GLY A 2 5.27 9.62 1.56
C GLY A 2 5.15 8.40 2.48
N ILE A 3 3.99 8.24 3.12
CA ILE A 3 3.65 7.03 3.88
C ILE A 3 2.80 6.13 2.99
N LEU A 4 3.07 4.84 2.99
CA LEU A 4 2.46 3.89 2.08
C LEU A 4 1.82 2.74 2.86
N HIS A 5 0.50 2.61 2.77
CA HIS A 5 -0.25 1.48 3.31
C HIS A 5 -0.28 0.35 2.26
N PRO A 6 0.35 -0.80 2.55
CA PRO A 6 0.49 -1.88 1.58
C PRO A 6 -0.81 -2.65 1.32
N GLY A 7 -1.85 -2.43 2.14
CA GLY A 7 -3.05 -3.26 2.19
C GLY A 7 -2.88 -4.40 3.19
N MET A 8 -3.83 -5.32 3.22
CA MET A 8 -3.73 -6.56 4.00
C MET A 8 -2.92 -7.59 3.20
N VAL A 9 -1.61 -7.64 3.42
CA VAL A 9 -0.68 -8.47 2.64
C VAL A 9 -0.48 -9.80 3.33
N GLN A 10 -0.54 -10.91 2.58
CA GLN A 10 -0.30 -12.27 3.07
C GLN A 10 1.19 -12.53 3.34
N THR A 11 1.67 -12.04 4.47
CA THR A 11 3.04 -12.25 4.99
C THR A 11 2.96 -12.97 6.34
N ASP A 12 4.09 -13.39 6.89
CA ASP A 12 4.13 -13.99 8.23
C ASP A 12 3.56 -13.07 9.31
N MET A 13 3.70 -11.74 9.15
CA MET A 13 3.13 -10.74 10.06
C MET A 13 1.60 -10.82 10.17
N THR A 14 0.91 -11.28 9.13
CA THR A 14 -0.57 -11.35 9.03
C THR A 14 -1.09 -12.78 8.91
N ALA A 15 -0.26 -13.79 9.21
CA ALA A 15 -0.55 -15.21 9.02
C ALA A 15 -1.93 -15.64 9.55
N GLY A 16 -2.36 -15.11 10.71
CA GLY A 16 -3.66 -15.42 11.31
C GLY A 16 -4.89 -15.02 10.51
N TYR A 17 -4.73 -14.22 9.45
CA TYR A 17 -5.80 -13.74 8.59
C TYR A 17 -5.66 -14.23 7.14
N HIS A 18 -4.69 -15.10 6.84
CA HIS A 18 -4.49 -15.62 5.48
C HIS A 18 -5.77 -16.30 4.96
N GLY A 19 -6.12 -16.00 3.71
CA GLY A 19 -7.37 -16.47 3.10
C GLY A 19 -8.62 -15.64 3.44
N ALA A 20 -8.52 -14.63 4.31
CA ALA A 20 -9.63 -13.68 4.53
C ALA A 20 -9.87 -12.79 3.30
N ASP A 21 -11.10 -12.32 3.14
CA ASP A 21 -11.49 -11.42 2.06
C ASP A 21 -10.68 -10.11 2.08
N GLY A 22 -10.26 -9.67 0.90
CA GLY A 22 -9.47 -8.44 0.74
C GLY A 22 -7.97 -8.58 1.00
N MET A 23 -7.50 -9.79 1.34
CA MET A 23 -6.09 -10.12 1.38
C MET A 23 -5.45 -10.13 -0.02
N ILE A 24 -4.18 -9.71 -0.10
CA ILE A 24 -3.41 -9.71 -1.35
C ILE A 24 -2.03 -10.35 -1.18
N SER A 25 -1.42 -10.77 -2.30
CA SER A 25 -0.06 -11.32 -2.28
C SER A 25 1.00 -10.22 -2.05
N PRO A 26 2.18 -10.59 -1.51
CA PRO A 26 3.32 -9.68 -1.41
C PRO A 26 3.73 -9.05 -2.74
N GLU A 27 3.72 -9.81 -3.84
CA GLU A 27 4.10 -9.36 -5.18
C GLU A 27 3.13 -8.29 -5.67
N GLN A 28 1.83 -8.53 -5.49
CA GLN A 28 0.80 -7.56 -5.84
C GLN A 28 0.94 -6.29 -4.99
N SER A 29 1.21 -6.41 -3.69
CA SER A 29 1.48 -5.25 -2.81
C SER A 29 2.64 -4.42 -3.33
N ALA A 30 3.78 -5.05 -3.63
CA ALA A 30 4.97 -4.36 -4.10
C ALA A 30 4.74 -3.64 -5.44
N ALA A 31 4.08 -4.31 -6.40
CA ALA A 31 3.79 -3.74 -7.72
C ALA A 31 2.92 -2.48 -7.63
N ASP A 32 1.86 -2.51 -6.81
CA ASP A 32 1.00 -1.35 -6.59
C ASP A 32 1.72 -0.21 -5.89
N LEU A 33 2.48 -0.51 -4.82
CA LEU A 33 3.26 0.52 -4.13
C LEU A 33 4.27 1.18 -5.07
N LEU A 34 4.90 0.41 -5.96
CA LEU A 34 5.78 0.97 -6.98
C LEU A 34 5.01 1.91 -7.93
N SER A 35 3.78 1.55 -8.33
CA SER A 35 2.92 2.41 -9.13
C SER A 35 2.57 3.72 -8.40
N VAL A 36 2.24 3.66 -7.11
CA VAL A 36 1.98 4.86 -6.29
C VAL A 36 3.22 5.73 -6.21
N ILE A 37 4.40 5.15 -5.95
CA ILE A 37 5.68 5.88 -5.90
C ILE A 37 5.95 6.61 -7.22
N GLN A 38 5.69 5.97 -8.35
CA GLN A 38 5.97 6.52 -9.68
C GLN A 38 4.96 7.57 -10.14
N THR A 39 3.70 7.46 -9.71
CA THR A 39 2.61 8.27 -10.28
C THR A 39 2.05 9.32 -9.34
N GLN A 40 2.14 9.13 -8.01
CA GLN A 40 1.50 10.00 -7.02
C GLN A 40 2.48 10.85 -6.21
N LEU A 41 3.76 10.43 -6.08
CA LEU A 41 4.73 11.16 -5.27
C LEU A 41 5.39 12.29 -6.05
N SER A 42 5.26 13.50 -5.52
CA SER A 42 5.89 14.71 -6.01
C SER A 42 6.29 15.60 -4.82
N ILE A 43 6.81 16.81 -5.10
CA ILE A 43 7.13 17.76 -4.04
C ILE A 43 5.85 18.31 -3.38
N GLU A 44 4.79 18.51 -4.18
CA GLU A 44 3.48 19.01 -3.74
C GLU A 44 2.72 17.99 -2.89
N THR A 45 2.92 16.70 -3.16
CA THR A 45 2.25 15.61 -2.42
C THR A 45 3.12 15.00 -1.31
N SER A 46 4.26 15.63 -1.00
CA SER A 46 5.18 15.15 0.02
C SER A 46 4.55 15.22 1.41
N GLY A 47 4.61 14.12 2.15
CA GLY A 47 4.05 13.97 3.50
C GLY A 47 2.67 13.31 3.53
N THR A 48 2.04 13.05 2.38
CA THR A 48 0.73 12.41 2.29
C THR A 48 0.79 10.91 2.59
N PHE A 49 -0.30 10.36 3.16
CA PHE A 49 -0.50 8.93 3.40
C PHE A 49 -1.34 8.31 2.28
N TRP A 50 -0.81 7.27 1.64
CA TRP A 50 -1.39 6.63 0.45
C TRP A 50 -1.68 5.17 0.68
N HIS A 51 -2.84 4.70 0.22
CA HIS A 51 -3.13 3.27 0.08
C HIS A 51 -2.54 2.71 -1.22
N ARG A 52 -2.26 1.41 -1.28
CA ARG A 52 -1.71 0.72 -2.47
C ARG A 52 -2.45 1.00 -3.78
N ASN A 53 -3.75 1.21 -3.75
CA ASN A 53 -4.56 1.54 -4.94
C ASN A 53 -4.50 3.02 -5.35
N GLY A 54 -3.65 3.84 -4.72
CA GLY A 54 -3.48 5.25 -5.03
C GLY A 54 -4.46 6.20 -4.32
N THR A 55 -5.33 5.72 -3.44
CA THR A 55 -6.21 6.61 -2.66
C THR A 55 -5.46 7.23 -1.48
N VAL A 56 -5.68 8.51 -1.21
CA VAL A 56 -5.19 9.18 0.02
C VAL A 56 -5.98 8.68 1.22
N LEU A 57 -5.27 8.34 2.30
CA LEU A 57 -5.86 7.96 3.57
C LEU A 57 -5.80 9.13 4.56
N PRO A 58 -6.78 9.23 5.49
CA PRO A 58 -6.64 10.09 6.65
C PRO A 58 -5.48 9.58 7.53
N TRP A 59 -4.91 10.49 8.32
CA TRP A 59 -3.96 10.15 9.38
C TRP A 59 -4.62 9.37 10.50
#